data_AF-A0A835GJZ7-F1
#
_entry.id   AF-A0A835GJZ7-F1
#
_cell.length_a   1.000
_cell.length_b   1.000
_cell.length_c   1.000
_cell.angle_alpha   90.00
_cell.angle_beta   90.00
_cell.angle_gamma   90.00
#
_symmetry.space_group_name_H-M   'P 1'
#
loop_
_entity.id
_entity.type
_entity.pdbx_description
1 polymer ?
#
loop_
_entity_poly.entity_id
_entity_poly.type
_entity_poly.pdbx_seq_one_letter_code
_entity_poly.pdbx_strand_id
1 'polypeptide(L)'
;MPPFKNRVDSSGQPIESIFQLFRSNETTDLLLQDATVNFRVLKEEEQAAKHILNNKFVGGQAENAVLAIRDCPIKRATLCVTSDQEMDKCLKMRVALKAAFLSPTLVCWRGHSTRHCERAIAEGAADFALFDSADMLHAANMHRLVPFMQEIYSSGDNWYYAVAVAKEQDPDTDLTYLRGKNACHTGLGTAAGWVFPLAYLISNGWIRSYGCDGAHAAAEYFTKSCAPGALSAEYVDSGTVPHDNLCHLCHGASFRRCRRDASEDYFGHVGAVRCMVEGGGDVAFVRHSAPAEVSAGRRREWWARDLLPDDLQLLCPDGTRAKMHEYKHCNLGKVPGSVLMGRPNHTELDTYSNLMVYAQQFYGAVTTDEFSFSMFYSQPPYSDLIFSDVAVRLKPLAHNKRSAEIVAGPALIRAARIVSCDAPQASYYVASDPDFLSHAYSNGVMGHLLAISLFLVALLR
;
A
#
# COMPACT_ATOMS: atom_id res chain seq x y z
N MET A 1 -65.14 -2.18 -41.45
CA MET A 1 -65.13 -3.63 -41.74
C MET A 1 -63.68 -4.11 -41.65
N PRO A 2 -63.28 -4.89 -40.64
CA PRO A 2 -61.96 -5.50 -40.63
C PRO A 2 -61.98 -6.84 -41.42
N PRO A 3 -60.96 -7.14 -42.24
CA PRO A 3 -60.90 -8.35 -43.03
C PRO A 3 -60.02 -9.39 -42.32
N PHE A 4 -60.52 -10.05 -41.28
CA PHE A 4 -59.84 -11.22 -40.72
C PHE A 4 -60.85 -12.35 -40.50
N LYS A 5 -60.87 -13.31 -41.43
CA LYS A 5 -61.53 -14.60 -41.24
C LYS A 5 -60.61 -15.46 -40.35
N ASN A 6 -61.09 -15.86 -39.18
CA ASN A 6 -60.37 -16.80 -38.31
C ASN A 6 -60.14 -18.11 -39.06
N ARG A 7 -58.87 -18.55 -39.15
CA ARG A 7 -58.52 -19.88 -39.65
C ARG A 7 -58.83 -20.88 -38.53
N VAL A 8 -59.66 -21.89 -38.82
CA VAL A 8 -60.10 -22.96 -37.91
C VAL A 8 -59.55 -24.29 -38.43
N ASP A 9 -59.12 -25.16 -37.52
CA ASP A 9 -58.62 -26.50 -37.85
C ASP A 9 -59.76 -27.41 -38.30
N SER A 10 -59.43 -28.64 -38.71
CA SER A 10 -60.39 -29.65 -39.15
C SER A 10 -61.40 -30.10 -38.07
N SER A 11 -61.24 -29.65 -36.82
CA SER A 11 -62.15 -29.88 -35.69
C SER A 11 -62.99 -28.64 -35.32
N GLY A 12 -62.80 -27.52 -36.03
CA GLY A 12 -63.50 -26.26 -35.78
C GLY A 12 -62.87 -25.40 -34.66
N GLN A 13 -61.66 -25.74 -34.19
CA GLN A 13 -60.93 -24.93 -33.21
C GLN A 13 -60.04 -23.87 -33.91
N PRO A 14 -60.00 -22.62 -33.44
CA PRO A 14 -59.18 -21.57 -34.06
C PRO A 14 -57.69 -21.97 -34.06
N ILE A 15 -57.05 -21.95 -35.24
CA ILE A 15 -55.65 -22.37 -35.45
C ILE A 15 -54.66 -21.37 -34.84
N GLU A 16 -55.02 -20.10 -34.77
CA GLU A 16 -54.19 -19.03 -34.22
C GLU A 16 -54.82 -18.52 -32.93
N SER A 17 -54.13 -18.71 -31.81
CA SER A 17 -54.49 -18.04 -30.56
C SER A 17 -54.42 -16.53 -30.79
N ILE A 18 -55.52 -15.81 -30.56
CA ILE A 18 -55.56 -14.35 -30.66
C ILE A 18 -54.47 -13.77 -29.76
N PHE A 19 -53.46 -13.14 -30.36
CA PHE A 19 -52.36 -12.53 -29.62
C PHE A 19 -52.88 -11.31 -28.85
N GLN A 20 -52.79 -11.36 -27.51
CA GLN A 20 -53.20 -10.28 -26.62
C GLN A 20 -51.96 -9.49 -26.19
N LEU A 21 -51.74 -8.33 -26.84
CA LEU A 21 -50.52 -7.53 -26.68
C LEU A 21 -50.21 -7.11 -25.23
N PHE A 22 -51.24 -6.88 -24.41
CA PHE A 22 -51.10 -6.43 -23.02
C PHE A 22 -51.50 -7.50 -22.00
N ARG A 23 -51.53 -8.78 -22.37
CA ARG A 23 -51.90 -9.84 -21.42
C ARG A 23 -50.86 -10.95 -21.41
N SER A 24 -50.21 -11.07 -20.27
CA SER A 24 -49.35 -12.18 -19.93
C SER A 24 -50.20 -13.23 -19.18
N ASN A 25 -50.14 -14.50 -19.62
CA ASN A 25 -50.97 -15.56 -19.04
C ASN A 25 -50.37 -16.13 -17.74
N GLU A 26 -49.21 -16.78 -17.84
CA GLU A 26 -48.57 -17.51 -16.73
C GLU A 26 -47.61 -16.65 -15.91
N THR A 27 -47.20 -15.52 -16.46
CA THR A 27 -46.32 -14.53 -15.84
C THR A 27 -46.96 -13.16 -15.95
N THR A 28 -46.37 -12.15 -15.34
CA THR A 28 -46.86 -10.76 -15.40
C THR A 28 -45.91 -9.89 -16.21
N ASP A 29 -46.46 -8.87 -16.85
CA ASP A 29 -45.74 -7.75 -17.49
C ASP A 29 -44.68 -8.18 -18.55
N LEU A 30 -45.01 -9.16 -19.39
CA LEU A 30 -44.15 -9.57 -20.50
C LEU A 30 -44.09 -8.47 -21.58
N LEU A 31 -42.91 -7.88 -21.76
CA LEU A 31 -42.61 -6.71 -22.62
C LEU A 31 -43.25 -5.40 -22.14
N LEU A 32 -44.54 -5.44 -21.81
CA LEU A 32 -45.39 -4.31 -21.44
C LEU A 32 -46.14 -4.66 -20.17
N GLN A 33 -46.52 -3.65 -19.39
CA GLN A 33 -47.34 -3.89 -18.21
C GLN A 33 -48.71 -4.44 -18.61
N ASP A 34 -49.21 -5.46 -17.90
CA ASP A 34 -50.50 -6.07 -18.21
C ASP A 34 -51.69 -5.12 -17.97
N ALA A 35 -51.47 -4.09 -17.14
CA ALA A 35 -52.41 -3.00 -16.90
C ALA A 35 -52.50 -2.00 -18.06
N THR A 36 -51.64 -2.12 -19.08
CA THR A 36 -51.63 -1.20 -20.23
C THR A 36 -52.88 -1.40 -21.07
N VAL A 37 -53.63 -0.32 -21.30
CA VAL A 37 -54.86 -0.37 -22.12
C VAL A 37 -54.59 0.10 -23.55
N ASN A 38 -53.70 1.07 -23.72
CA ASN A 38 -53.30 1.61 -25.02
C ASN A 38 -51.96 2.35 -24.92
N PHE A 39 -51.39 2.69 -26.07
CA PHE A 39 -50.27 3.62 -26.15
C PHE A 39 -50.73 5.03 -26.49
N ARG A 40 -50.13 6.02 -25.85
CA ARG A 40 -50.23 7.43 -26.24
C ARG A 40 -49.00 7.80 -27.07
N VAL A 41 -49.23 8.38 -28.24
CA VAL A 41 -48.16 8.99 -29.03
C VAL A 41 -47.76 10.30 -28.37
N LEU A 42 -46.47 10.43 -28.01
CA LEU A 42 -45.91 11.65 -27.44
C LEU A 42 -45.56 12.63 -28.56
N LYS A 43 -45.83 13.92 -28.33
CA LYS A 43 -45.38 14.98 -29.23
C LYS A 43 -43.86 15.10 -29.18
N GLU A 44 -43.25 15.61 -30.24
CA GLU A 44 -41.78 15.72 -30.35
C GLU A 44 -41.19 16.53 -29.19
N GLU A 45 -41.86 17.60 -28.74
CA GLU A 45 -41.43 18.37 -27.57
C GLU A 45 -41.50 17.60 -26.23
N GLU A 46 -42.30 16.53 -26.15
CA GLU A 46 -42.48 15.70 -24.95
C GLU A 46 -41.52 14.50 -24.94
N GLN A 47 -40.80 14.22 -26.03
CA GLN A 47 -39.92 13.05 -26.20
C GLN A 47 -38.54 13.22 -25.52
N ALA A 48 -38.52 13.77 -24.31
CA ALA A 48 -37.35 13.75 -23.44
C ALA A 48 -37.73 13.30 -22.03
N ALA A 49 -36.87 12.52 -21.39
CA ALA A 49 -37.13 11.97 -20.06
C ALA A 49 -37.56 13.03 -19.03
N LYS A 50 -36.95 14.22 -19.06
CA LYS A 50 -37.32 15.36 -18.19
C LYS A 50 -38.78 15.80 -18.34
N HIS A 51 -39.34 15.74 -19.55
CA HIS A 51 -40.72 16.16 -19.81
C HIS A 51 -41.75 15.10 -19.39
N ILE A 52 -41.34 13.83 -19.39
CA ILE A 52 -42.18 12.71 -18.93
C ILE A 52 -42.16 12.63 -17.40
N LEU A 53 -40.99 12.77 -16.78
CA LEU A 53 -40.82 12.71 -15.33
C LEU A 53 -41.41 13.93 -14.63
N ASN A 54 -41.27 15.12 -15.23
CA ASN A 54 -41.79 16.36 -14.66
C ASN A 54 -43.26 16.59 -15.07
N ASN A 55 -44.18 15.96 -14.34
CA ASN A 55 -45.61 16.17 -14.52
C ASN A 55 -46.21 17.09 -13.44
N LYS A 56 -47.47 17.48 -13.60
CA LYS A 56 -48.17 18.42 -12.69
C LYS A 56 -48.28 17.96 -11.22
N PHE A 57 -48.07 16.66 -10.94
CA PHE A 57 -48.23 16.08 -9.60
C PHE A 57 -46.91 16.00 -8.83
N VAL A 58 -45.80 15.71 -9.52
CA VAL A 58 -44.45 15.60 -8.93
C VAL A 58 -43.53 16.79 -9.26
N GLY A 59 -43.92 17.65 -10.21
CA GLY A 59 -43.11 18.80 -10.63
C GLY A 59 -41.69 18.36 -11.02
N GLY A 60 -40.69 19.18 -10.69
CA GLY A 60 -39.27 18.85 -10.89
C GLY A 60 -38.69 17.84 -9.88
N GLN A 61 -39.48 17.33 -8.92
CA GLN A 61 -38.94 16.53 -7.81
C GLN A 61 -38.47 15.14 -8.27
N ALA A 62 -39.15 14.55 -9.25
CA ALA A 62 -38.78 13.24 -9.78
C ALA A 62 -37.40 13.26 -10.47
N GLU A 63 -37.18 14.25 -11.34
CA GLU A 63 -35.87 14.45 -11.98
C GLU A 63 -34.78 14.76 -10.95
N ASN A 64 -35.05 15.67 -10.00
CA ASN A 64 -34.10 16.00 -8.95
C ASN A 64 -33.76 14.80 -8.05
N ALA A 65 -34.72 13.93 -7.74
CA ALA A 65 -34.47 12.72 -6.95
C ALA A 65 -33.55 11.75 -7.69
N VAL A 66 -33.78 11.53 -9.00
CA VAL A 66 -32.92 10.67 -9.83
C VAL A 66 -31.51 11.22 -9.96
N LEU A 67 -31.38 12.55 -10.18
CA LEU A 67 -30.08 13.20 -10.28
C LEU A 67 -29.35 13.23 -8.94
N ALA A 68 -30.07 13.44 -7.83
CA ALA A 68 -29.49 13.46 -6.48
C ALA A 68 -28.91 12.11 -6.06
N ILE A 69 -29.48 10.98 -6.51
CA ILE A 69 -28.90 9.64 -6.26
C ILE A 69 -27.50 9.51 -6.89
N ARG A 70 -27.27 10.20 -8.01
CA ARG A 70 -25.98 10.18 -8.72
C ARG A 70 -25.02 11.27 -8.24
N ASP A 71 -25.49 12.18 -7.38
CA ASP A 71 -24.69 13.31 -6.94
C ASP A 71 -23.78 12.91 -5.76
N CYS A 72 -22.47 12.93 -5.99
CA CYS A 72 -21.51 12.73 -4.91
C CYS A 72 -21.34 14.04 -4.13
N PRO A 73 -21.54 14.07 -2.80
CA PRO A 73 -21.44 15.31 -2.02
C PRO A 73 -20.03 15.90 -2.07
N ILE A 74 -19.01 15.04 -2.07
CA ILE A 74 -17.63 15.42 -2.29
C ILE A 74 -17.38 15.43 -3.79
N LYS A 75 -16.96 16.57 -4.34
CA LYS A 75 -16.76 16.71 -5.80
C LYS A 75 -15.36 16.30 -6.25
N ARG A 76 -14.36 16.42 -5.38
CA ARG A 76 -12.94 16.26 -5.71
C ARG A 76 -12.21 15.46 -4.64
N ALA A 77 -11.20 14.70 -5.06
CA ALA A 77 -10.32 13.90 -4.23
C ALA A 77 -8.88 14.17 -4.66
N THR A 78 -8.07 14.82 -3.83
CA THR A 78 -6.71 15.25 -4.17
C THR A 78 -5.68 14.28 -3.60
N LEU A 79 -5.08 13.47 -4.47
CA LEU A 79 -3.99 12.55 -4.14
C LEU A 79 -2.64 13.26 -4.24
N CYS A 80 -1.88 13.26 -3.14
CA CYS A 80 -0.51 13.74 -3.13
C CYS A 80 0.47 12.66 -3.62
N VAL A 81 1.40 13.05 -4.48
CA VAL A 81 2.49 12.22 -5.00
C VAL A 81 3.82 12.95 -4.90
N THR A 82 4.93 12.24 -4.83
CA THR A 82 6.25 12.81 -4.47
C THR A 82 7.18 13.03 -5.66
N SER A 83 7.03 12.25 -6.73
CA SER A 83 7.90 12.29 -7.91
C SER A 83 7.15 12.62 -9.21
N ASP A 84 7.91 12.96 -10.25
CA ASP A 84 7.35 13.18 -11.60
C ASP A 84 6.76 11.89 -12.18
N GLN A 85 7.37 10.75 -11.86
CA GLN A 85 6.94 9.42 -12.27
C GLN A 85 5.61 9.02 -11.62
N GLU A 86 5.48 9.28 -10.31
CA GLU A 86 4.21 9.08 -9.62
C GLU A 86 3.14 10.06 -10.11
N MET A 87 3.53 11.30 -10.45
CA MET A 87 2.61 12.26 -11.06
C MET A 87 2.07 11.77 -12.40
N ASP A 88 2.91 11.25 -13.28
CA ASP A 88 2.46 10.65 -14.54
C ASP A 88 1.47 9.49 -14.30
N LYS A 89 1.81 8.57 -13.38
CA LYS A 89 0.91 7.46 -13.01
C LYS A 89 -0.41 7.96 -12.41
N CYS A 90 -0.39 8.99 -11.58
CA CYS A 90 -1.59 9.60 -11.01
C CYS A 90 -2.47 10.24 -12.09
N LEU A 91 -1.87 10.93 -13.08
CA LEU A 91 -2.61 11.54 -14.18
C LEU A 91 -3.29 10.48 -15.05
N LYS A 92 -2.61 9.35 -15.32
CA LYS A 92 -3.21 8.19 -15.99
C LYS A 92 -4.37 7.60 -15.17
N MET A 93 -4.17 7.43 -13.86
CA MET A 93 -5.23 6.99 -12.94
C MET A 93 -6.45 7.92 -13.01
N ARG A 94 -6.24 9.24 -12.93
CA ARG A 94 -7.32 10.23 -13.03
C ARG A 94 -8.12 10.09 -14.32
N VAL A 95 -7.44 9.91 -15.46
CA VAL A 95 -8.12 9.74 -16.76
C VAL A 95 -8.94 8.44 -16.78
N ALA A 96 -8.37 7.34 -16.28
CA ALA A 96 -9.05 6.05 -16.20
C ALA A 96 -10.30 6.11 -15.30
N LEU A 97 -10.18 6.64 -14.07
CA LEU A 97 -11.32 6.76 -13.16
C LEU A 97 -12.43 7.67 -13.72
N LYS A 98 -12.04 8.75 -14.41
CA LYS A 98 -13.00 9.63 -15.09
C LYS A 98 -13.73 8.92 -16.24
N ALA A 99 -13.02 8.10 -17.02
CA ALA A 99 -13.62 7.32 -18.11
C ALA A 99 -14.60 6.25 -17.58
N ALA A 100 -14.34 5.70 -16.39
CA ALA A 100 -15.25 4.80 -15.68
C ALA A 100 -16.41 5.51 -14.95
N PHE A 101 -16.60 6.83 -15.16
CA PHE A 101 -17.62 7.65 -14.50
C PHE A 101 -17.59 7.59 -12.96
N LEU A 102 -16.41 7.35 -12.38
CA LEU A 102 -16.24 7.31 -10.93
C LEU A 102 -16.20 8.73 -10.36
N SER A 103 -16.80 8.90 -9.18
CA SER A 103 -16.84 10.15 -8.42
C SER A 103 -16.40 9.90 -6.97
N PRO A 104 -15.73 10.86 -6.29
CA PRO A 104 -15.32 12.19 -6.76
C PRO A 104 -14.27 12.19 -7.87
N THR A 105 -14.11 13.33 -8.55
CA THR A 105 -13.04 13.48 -9.54
C THR A 105 -11.68 13.48 -8.85
N LEU A 106 -10.81 12.55 -9.24
CA LEU A 106 -9.43 12.50 -8.75
C LEU A 106 -8.63 13.71 -9.27
N VAL A 107 -7.83 14.31 -8.40
CA VAL A 107 -6.89 15.39 -8.69
C VAL A 107 -5.53 14.95 -8.18
N CYS A 108 -4.48 15.22 -8.95
CA CYS A 108 -3.11 14.90 -8.57
C CYS A 108 -2.42 16.17 -8.09
N TRP A 109 -1.73 16.09 -6.96
CA TRP A 109 -0.95 17.19 -6.40
C TRP A 109 0.49 16.72 -6.15
N ARG A 110 1.48 17.52 -6.57
CA ARG A 110 2.89 17.15 -6.51
C ARG A 110 3.55 17.76 -5.28
N GLY A 111 3.92 16.90 -4.33
CA GLY A 111 4.81 17.25 -3.24
C GLY A 111 6.28 17.30 -3.67
N HIS A 112 7.13 17.75 -2.76
CA HIS A 112 8.59 17.69 -2.93
C HIS A 112 9.20 16.51 -2.14
N SER A 113 8.43 15.96 -1.20
CA SER A 113 8.79 14.83 -0.36
C SER A 113 7.53 14.27 0.32
N THR A 114 7.67 13.12 0.97
CA THR A 114 6.62 12.55 1.81
C THR A 114 6.21 13.49 2.95
N ARG A 115 7.18 14.13 3.63
CA ARG A 115 6.92 15.14 4.68
C ARG A 115 6.16 16.35 4.15
N HIS A 116 6.44 16.80 2.93
CA HIS A 116 5.67 17.86 2.28
C HIS A 116 4.22 17.42 2.00
N CYS A 117 3.99 16.18 1.57
CA CYS A 117 2.65 15.63 1.41
C CYS A 117 1.87 15.59 2.74
N GLU A 118 2.50 15.16 3.83
CA GLU A 118 1.85 15.15 5.15
C GLU A 118 1.36 16.54 5.56
N ARG A 119 2.21 17.55 5.42
CA ARG A 119 1.86 18.95 5.70
C ARG A 119 0.75 19.45 4.77
N ALA A 120 0.86 19.18 3.47
CA ALA A 120 -0.13 19.60 2.49
C ALA A 120 -1.52 18.99 2.78
N ILE A 121 -1.58 17.75 3.27
CA ILE A 121 -2.84 17.14 3.71
C ILE A 121 -3.37 17.83 4.96
N ALA A 122 -2.52 18.11 5.94
CA ALA A 122 -2.92 18.79 7.18
C ALA A 122 -3.47 20.19 6.90
N GLU A 123 -2.87 20.93 5.96
CA GLU A 123 -3.24 22.30 5.57
C GLU A 123 -4.41 22.37 4.58
N GLY A 124 -4.85 21.24 4.02
CA GLY A 124 -5.97 21.22 3.07
C GLY A 124 -5.59 21.42 1.60
N ALA A 125 -4.31 21.47 1.27
CA ALA A 125 -3.83 21.55 -0.12
C ALA A 125 -3.94 20.21 -0.87
N ALA A 126 -3.83 19.10 -0.14
CA ALA A 126 -4.11 17.75 -0.62
C ALA A 126 -5.10 17.05 0.34
N ASP A 127 -5.69 15.93 -0.06
CA ASP A 127 -6.70 15.22 0.74
C ASP A 127 -6.16 13.92 1.33
N PHE A 128 -5.35 13.18 0.57
CA PHE A 128 -4.70 11.96 1.05
C PHE A 128 -3.43 11.61 0.27
N ALA A 129 -2.62 10.72 0.83
CA ALA A 129 -1.45 10.11 0.22
C ALA A 129 -1.23 8.70 0.75
N LEU A 130 -0.43 7.90 0.05
CA LEU A 130 0.09 6.63 0.59
C LEU A 130 1.36 6.91 1.40
N PHE A 131 1.43 6.31 2.58
CA PHE A 131 2.60 6.38 3.45
C PHE A 131 3.08 4.98 3.82
N ASP A 132 4.41 4.83 3.88
CA ASP A 132 5.04 3.69 4.56
C ASP A 132 4.62 3.69 6.05
N SER A 133 4.64 2.50 6.67
CA SER A 133 4.17 2.33 8.05
C SER A 133 4.91 3.19 9.08
N ALA A 134 6.19 3.50 8.86
CA ALA A 134 6.91 4.40 9.76
C ALA A 134 6.58 5.88 9.50
N ASP A 135 6.39 6.27 8.23
CA ASP A 135 5.89 7.61 7.89
C ASP A 135 4.47 7.84 8.42
N MET A 136 3.64 6.80 8.45
CA MET A 136 2.31 6.86 9.06
C MET A 136 2.37 7.31 10.52
N LEU A 137 3.34 6.78 11.30
CA LEU A 137 3.49 7.16 12.70
C LEU A 137 3.88 8.63 12.84
N HIS A 138 4.80 9.10 12.02
CA HIS A 138 5.19 10.51 11.99
C HIS A 138 3.99 11.41 11.61
N ALA A 139 3.31 11.09 10.51
CA ALA A 139 2.17 11.84 10.01
C ALA A 139 1.02 11.92 11.04
N ALA A 140 0.77 10.84 11.77
CA ALA A 140 -0.23 10.82 12.84
C ALA A 140 0.20 11.68 14.04
N ASN A 141 1.47 11.59 14.45
CA ASN A 141 1.99 12.32 15.60
C ASN A 141 2.09 13.83 15.34
N MET A 142 2.69 14.22 14.21
CA MET A 142 3.01 15.62 13.89
C MET A 142 1.84 16.37 13.25
N HIS A 143 1.02 15.66 12.47
CA HIS A 143 -0.02 16.28 11.65
C HIS A 143 -1.44 15.78 11.94
N ARG A 144 -1.61 14.90 12.95
CA ARG A 144 -2.92 14.32 13.35
C ARG A 144 -3.67 13.67 12.18
N LEU A 145 -2.93 13.14 11.20
CA LEU A 145 -3.52 12.40 10.10
C LEU A 145 -3.95 11.01 10.57
N VAL A 146 -4.98 10.45 9.94
CA VAL A 146 -5.52 9.14 10.29
C VAL A 146 -5.46 8.18 9.10
N PRO A 147 -5.10 6.90 9.31
CA PRO A 147 -5.13 5.90 8.25
C PRO A 147 -6.57 5.47 7.97
N PHE A 148 -6.91 5.29 6.70
CA PHE A 148 -8.27 4.89 6.30
C PHE A 148 -8.32 3.69 5.35
N MET A 149 -7.24 3.38 4.64
CA MET A 149 -7.08 2.14 3.88
C MET A 149 -5.66 1.59 4.03
N GLN A 150 -5.49 0.30 3.81
CA GLN A 150 -4.20 -0.39 3.88
C GLN A 150 -3.99 -1.30 2.67
N GLU A 151 -2.75 -1.39 2.19
CA GLU A 151 -2.35 -2.36 1.17
C GLU A 151 -2.42 -3.80 1.72
N ILE A 152 -2.93 -4.70 0.88
CA ILE A 152 -2.87 -6.14 1.08
C ILE A 152 -1.95 -6.72 0.02
N TYR A 153 -1.02 -7.56 0.45
CA TYR A 153 0.01 -8.12 -0.43
C TYR A 153 -0.41 -9.48 -0.97
N SER A 154 0.36 -9.97 -1.95
CA SER A 154 0.16 -11.27 -2.60
C SER A 154 0.09 -12.47 -1.64
N SER A 155 0.66 -12.37 -0.43
CA SER A 155 0.51 -13.38 0.62
C SER A 155 -0.90 -13.47 1.22
N GLY A 156 -1.76 -12.47 0.94
CA GLY A 156 -3.07 -12.29 1.56
C GLY A 156 -3.02 -11.49 2.87
N ASP A 157 -1.82 -11.19 3.38
CA ASP A 157 -1.60 -10.43 4.60
C ASP A 157 -1.59 -8.92 4.35
N ASN A 158 -1.95 -8.16 5.39
CA ASN A 158 -1.81 -6.70 5.45
C ASN A 158 -0.48 -6.27 6.11
N TRP A 159 0.51 -7.16 6.11
CA TRP A 159 1.83 -6.98 6.72
C TRP A 159 2.85 -7.81 5.95
N TYR A 160 4.13 -7.48 6.11
CA TYR A 160 5.26 -8.17 5.49
C TYR A 160 6.43 -8.25 6.47
N TYR A 161 7.40 -9.12 6.22
CA TYR A 161 8.63 -9.18 7.02
C TYR A 161 9.70 -8.21 6.49
N ALA A 162 10.35 -7.48 7.40
CA ALA A 162 11.60 -6.79 7.13
C ALA A 162 12.77 -7.79 7.21
N VAL A 163 13.67 -7.76 6.24
CA VAL A 163 14.81 -8.67 6.15
C VAL A 163 16.08 -7.90 5.77
N ALA A 164 17.22 -8.45 6.16
CA ALA A 164 18.52 -8.07 5.66
C ALA A 164 18.96 -9.10 4.61
N VAL A 165 19.44 -8.63 3.46
CA VAL A 165 19.81 -9.44 2.32
C VAL A 165 21.28 -9.18 2.00
N ALA A 166 22.03 -10.24 1.70
CA ALA A 166 23.41 -10.16 1.25
C ALA A 166 23.61 -11.07 0.03
N LYS A 167 24.74 -10.89 -0.64
CA LYS A 167 25.17 -11.76 -1.74
C LYS A 167 25.72 -13.07 -1.17
N GLU A 168 25.33 -14.20 -1.75
CA GLU A 168 25.84 -15.53 -1.36
C GLU A 168 27.36 -15.61 -1.46
N GLN A 169 27.94 -14.98 -2.48
CA GLN A 169 29.39 -14.96 -2.74
C GLN A 169 30.24 -14.21 -1.70
N ASP A 170 29.62 -13.45 -0.79
CA ASP A 170 30.32 -12.75 0.30
C ASP A 170 29.97 -13.42 1.63
N PRO A 171 30.69 -14.49 2.04
CA PRO A 171 30.39 -15.25 3.26
C PRO A 171 30.73 -14.48 4.54
N ASP A 172 31.56 -13.44 4.46
CA ASP A 172 32.05 -12.66 5.61
C ASP A 172 31.01 -11.64 6.13
N THR A 173 29.95 -11.39 5.36
CA THR A 173 28.87 -10.49 5.76
C THR A 173 27.77 -11.28 6.49
N ASP A 174 27.59 -10.98 7.77
CA ASP A 174 26.46 -11.44 8.57
C ASP A 174 25.82 -10.26 9.32
N LEU A 175 24.69 -10.50 10.01
CA LEU A 175 23.95 -9.42 10.67
C LEU A 175 24.70 -8.84 11.89
N THR A 176 25.65 -9.59 12.45
CA THR A 176 26.42 -9.22 13.64
C THR A 176 27.70 -8.43 13.32
N TYR A 177 28.28 -8.62 12.15
CA TYR A 177 29.53 -8.01 11.68
C TYR A 177 29.33 -7.06 10.50
N LEU A 178 28.37 -6.15 10.63
CA LEU A 178 28.10 -5.11 9.63
C LEU A 178 28.95 -3.84 9.80
N ARG A 179 29.80 -3.78 10.83
CA ARG A 179 30.64 -2.60 11.10
C ARG A 179 31.66 -2.43 9.98
N GLY A 180 31.68 -1.25 9.36
CA GLY A 180 32.58 -0.95 8.25
C GLY A 180 32.18 -1.58 6.90
N LYS A 181 31.01 -2.23 6.84
CA LYS A 181 30.41 -2.69 5.58
C LYS A 181 29.61 -1.57 4.91
N ASN A 182 29.27 -1.77 3.65
CA ASN A 182 28.46 -0.87 2.86
C ASN A 182 26.99 -1.27 2.89
N ALA A 183 26.07 -0.34 3.16
CA ALA A 183 24.65 -0.64 3.35
C ALA A 183 23.72 0.06 2.36
N CYS A 184 22.68 -0.64 1.93
CA CYS A 184 21.65 -0.12 1.04
C CYS A 184 20.30 -0.11 1.78
N HIS A 185 19.70 1.07 1.89
CA HIS A 185 18.45 1.30 2.60
C HIS A 185 17.36 1.75 1.62
N THR A 186 16.11 1.37 1.87
CA THR A 186 14.99 1.81 1.03
C THR A 186 14.74 3.32 1.08
N GLY A 187 15.09 3.95 2.19
CA GLY A 187 14.91 5.38 2.41
C GLY A 187 14.93 5.70 3.90
N LEU A 188 15.42 6.88 4.24
CA LEU A 188 15.50 7.32 5.63
C LEU A 188 14.10 7.36 6.25
N GLY A 189 13.96 6.84 7.47
CA GLY A 189 12.69 6.81 8.20
C GLY A 189 11.66 5.79 7.70
N THR A 190 11.96 4.99 6.68
CA THR A 190 11.07 3.89 6.25
C THR A 190 11.13 2.70 7.22
N ALA A 191 10.05 1.94 7.33
CA ALA A 191 9.94 0.89 8.33
C ALA A 191 10.97 -0.24 8.13
N ALA A 192 10.92 -0.93 6.99
CA ALA A 192 11.75 -2.12 6.77
C ALA A 192 13.21 -1.82 6.44
N GLY A 193 13.49 -0.73 5.71
CA GLY A 193 14.85 -0.40 5.30
C GLY A 193 15.61 0.51 6.25
N TRP A 194 14.96 1.07 7.28
CA TRP A 194 15.61 2.00 8.21
C TRP A 194 15.27 1.71 9.67
N VAL A 195 13.99 1.78 10.05
CA VAL A 195 13.56 1.70 11.46
C VAL A 195 13.85 0.33 12.07
N PHE A 196 13.40 -0.77 11.45
CA PHE A 196 13.65 -2.11 11.97
C PHE A 196 15.14 -2.50 12.04
N PRO A 197 15.95 -2.32 10.98
CA PRO A 197 17.36 -2.70 11.04
C PRO A 197 18.16 -1.87 12.03
N LEU A 198 17.95 -0.55 12.10
CA LEU A 198 18.66 0.27 13.09
C LEU A 198 18.20 -0.01 14.51
N ALA A 199 16.89 -0.22 14.74
CA ALA A 199 16.40 -0.60 16.06
C ALA A 199 17.02 -1.94 16.51
N TYR A 200 17.10 -2.92 15.61
CA TYR A 200 17.77 -4.19 15.88
C TYR A 200 19.24 -3.99 16.27
N LEU A 201 20.01 -3.26 15.46
CA LEU A 201 21.43 -3.03 15.71
C LEU A 201 21.67 -2.25 17.02
N ILE A 202 20.85 -1.21 17.29
CA ILE A 202 20.97 -0.36 18.49
C ILE A 202 20.61 -1.16 19.74
N SER A 203 19.48 -1.88 19.73
CA SER A 203 19.01 -2.63 20.90
C SER A 203 19.94 -3.77 21.29
N ASN A 204 20.62 -4.38 20.33
CA ASN A 204 21.60 -5.44 20.60
C ASN A 204 23.01 -4.90 20.90
N GLY A 205 23.21 -3.58 20.90
CA GLY A 205 24.50 -2.95 21.24
C GLY A 205 25.58 -3.07 20.15
N TRP A 206 25.23 -3.49 18.93
CA TRP A 206 26.16 -3.58 17.79
C TRP A 206 26.56 -2.20 17.28
N ILE A 207 25.63 -1.25 17.33
CA ILE A 207 25.83 0.14 16.96
C ILE A 207 25.64 1.03 18.19
N ARG A 208 26.47 2.07 18.32
CA ARG A 208 26.36 3.02 19.42
C ARG A 208 25.08 3.85 19.22
N SER A 209 24.25 3.92 20.26
CA SER A 209 23.14 4.87 20.29
C SER A 209 23.66 6.29 20.50
N TYR A 210 23.10 7.22 19.74
CA TYR A 210 23.27 8.67 19.91
C TYR A 210 21.91 9.28 20.26
N GLY A 211 21.30 8.78 21.33
CA GLY A 211 19.92 9.11 21.67
C GLY A 211 18.95 8.48 20.65
N CYS A 212 18.06 9.30 20.10
CA CYS A 212 17.08 8.92 19.08
C CYS A 212 17.50 9.35 17.66
N ASP A 213 18.78 9.70 17.47
CA ASP A 213 19.35 10.01 16.16
C ASP A 213 19.94 8.77 15.50
N GLY A 214 19.07 8.03 14.81
CA GLY A 214 19.47 6.86 14.04
C GLY A 214 20.33 7.18 12.82
N ALA A 215 20.24 8.40 12.28
CA ALA A 215 21.06 8.82 11.14
C ALA A 215 22.52 8.96 11.56
N HIS A 216 22.78 9.61 12.69
CA HIS A 216 24.14 9.74 13.21
C HIS A 216 24.72 8.38 13.63
N ALA A 217 23.90 7.52 14.27
CA ALA A 217 24.32 6.16 14.58
C ALA A 217 24.74 5.40 13.31
N ALA A 218 23.90 5.41 12.26
CA ALA A 218 24.19 4.74 11.00
C ALA A 218 25.43 5.29 10.30
N ALA A 219 25.61 6.61 10.29
CA ALA A 219 26.73 7.28 9.66
C ALA A 219 28.08 6.91 10.30
N GLU A 220 28.13 6.68 11.60
CA GLU A 220 29.36 6.25 12.31
C GLU A 220 29.66 4.74 12.15
N TYR A 221 28.66 3.94 11.78
CA TYR A 221 28.77 2.48 11.75
C TYR A 221 29.10 1.92 10.36
N PHE A 222 28.42 2.43 9.34
CA PHE A 222 28.61 2.02 7.96
C PHE A 222 29.66 2.90 7.26
N THR A 223 30.51 2.30 6.43
CA THR A 223 31.55 3.08 5.74
C THR A 223 30.97 3.93 4.61
N LYS A 224 30.11 3.34 3.78
CA LYS A 224 29.33 4.05 2.76
C LYS A 224 27.95 3.43 2.71
N SER A 225 26.93 4.26 2.53
CA SER A 225 25.58 3.76 2.31
C SER A 225 24.89 4.46 1.15
N CYS A 226 23.75 3.91 0.74
CA CYS A 226 22.70 4.69 0.10
C CYS A 226 21.46 4.67 0.99
N ALA A 227 21.15 5.80 1.60
CA ALA A 227 19.96 6.06 2.40
C ALA A 227 19.26 7.32 1.85
N PRO A 228 18.41 7.15 0.82
CA PRO A 228 17.68 8.26 0.22
C PRO A 228 16.95 9.11 1.26
N GLY A 229 17.17 10.43 1.23
CA GLY A 229 16.65 11.38 2.22
C GLY A 229 17.68 11.90 3.21
N ALA A 230 18.89 11.30 3.31
CA ALA A 230 19.90 11.72 4.29
C ALA A 230 20.49 13.13 4.07
N LEU A 231 20.37 13.70 2.86
CA LEU A 231 20.77 15.10 2.59
C LEU A 231 19.65 16.12 2.86
N SER A 232 18.44 15.67 3.23
CA SER A 232 17.30 16.55 3.44
C SER A 232 17.13 16.88 4.93
N ALA A 233 17.08 18.18 5.23
CA ALA A 233 16.78 18.69 6.57
C ALA A 233 15.35 18.34 7.06
N GLU A 234 14.50 17.76 6.20
CA GLU A 234 13.18 17.25 6.61
C GLU A 234 13.24 15.90 7.33
N TYR A 235 14.33 15.15 7.16
CA TYR A 235 14.50 13.80 7.70
C TYR A 235 15.68 13.68 8.67
N VAL A 236 16.56 14.67 8.68
CA VAL A 236 17.76 14.72 9.49
C VAL A 236 17.81 16.05 10.23
N ASP A 237 18.11 16.01 11.53
CA ASP A 237 18.25 17.23 12.32
C ASP A 237 19.51 18.01 11.89
N SER A 238 19.32 19.30 11.61
CA SER A 238 20.35 20.24 11.16
C SER A 238 21.55 20.40 12.10
N GLY A 239 21.42 20.00 13.37
CA GLY A 239 22.49 20.03 14.38
C GLY A 239 23.40 18.80 14.41
N THR A 240 23.21 17.84 13.50
CA THR A 240 23.90 16.54 13.51
C THR A 240 25.10 16.52 12.55
N VAL A 241 26.00 15.54 12.71
CA VAL A 241 27.21 15.38 11.88
C VAL A 241 26.84 15.25 10.41
N PRO A 242 27.64 15.75 9.44
CA PRO A 242 27.35 15.54 8.02
C PRO A 242 27.18 14.06 7.67
N HIS A 243 26.03 13.71 7.10
CA HIS A 243 25.67 12.33 6.73
C HIS A 243 26.01 12.01 5.27
N ASP A 244 27.02 12.66 4.70
CA ASP A 244 27.37 12.53 3.28
C ASP A 244 27.71 11.07 2.91
N ASN A 245 28.30 10.33 3.86
CA ASN A 245 28.61 8.91 3.68
C ASN A 245 27.37 8.06 3.48
N LEU A 246 26.22 8.44 4.04
CA LEU A 246 24.95 7.76 3.83
C LEU A 246 24.40 7.91 2.41
N CYS A 247 24.97 8.79 1.61
CA CYS A 247 24.58 9.00 0.21
C CYS A 247 25.69 8.65 -0.78
N HIS A 248 26.83 8.14 -0.32
CA HIS A 248 27.98 7.85 -1.18
C HIS A 248 27.67 6.83 -2.28
N LEU A 249 26.88 5.79 -1.97
CA LEU A 249 26.53 4.73 -2.92
C LEU A 249 25.35 5.08 -3.82
N CYS A 250 24.59 6.14 -3.53
CA CYS A 250 23.41 6.48 -4.32
C CYS A 250 23.77 6.86 -5.76
N HIS A 251 22.91 6.46 -6.70
CA HIS A 251 23.19 6.52 -8.13
C HIS A 251 22.67 7.81 -8.79
N GLY A 252 21.64 8.44 -8.22
CA GLY A 252 21.02 9.64 -8.75
C GLY A 252 22.03 10.75 -9.08
N ALA A 253 21.77 11.47 -10.18
CA ALA A 253 22.64 12.54 -10.67
C ALA A 253 22.19 13.92 -10.18
N SER A 254 23.15 14.81 -9.90
CA SER A 254 22.90 16.21 -9.53
C SER A 254 21.88 16.32 -8.38
N PHE A 255 20.83 17.12 -8.54
CA PHE A 255 19.78 17.32 -7.54
C PHE A 255 18.93 16.08 -7.24
N ARG A 256 19.02 15.02 -8.06
CA ARG A 256 18.32 13.74 -7.85
C ARG A 256 19.08 12.80 -6.92
N ARG A 257 20.37 13.07 -6.70
CA ARG A 257 21.23 12.25 -5.84
C ARG A 257 20.66 12.18 -4.43
N CYS A 258 20.44 10.96 -3.95
CA CYS A 258 19.96 10.68 -2.60
C CYS A 258 18.61 11.33 -2.26
N ARG A 259 17.78 11.62 -3.28
CA ARG A 259 16.39 12.06 -3.08
C ARG A 259 15.54 10.89 -2.62
N ARG A 260 14.65 11.14 -1.65
CA ARG A 260 13.72 10.14 -1.11
C ARG A 260 12.45 10.06 -1.95
N ASP A 261 12.61 9.80 -3.25
CA ASP A 261 11.53 9.67 -4.22
C ASP A 261 12.00 8.81 -5.41
N ALA A 262 11.09 8.49 -6.34
CA ALA A 262 11.40 7.64 -7.50
C ALA A 262 12.36 8.28 -8.53
N SER A 263 12.91 9.48 -8.27
CA SER A 263 13.96 10.07 -9.11
C SER A 263 15.37 9.56 -8.78
N GLU A 264 15.54 8.89 -7.64
CA GLU A 264 16.75 8.16 -7.25
C GLU A 264 16.58 6.66 -7.57
N ASP A 265 17.46 6.11 -8.39
CA ASP A 265 17.41 4.72 -8.86
C ASP A 265 17.50 3.68 -7.72
N TYR A 266 18.15 4.04 -6.61
CA TYR A 266 18.31 3.16 -5.44
C TYR A 266 17.26 3.39 -4.35
N PHE A 267 16.22 4.19 -4.61
CA PHE A 267 15.10 4.39 -3.71
C PHE A 267 14.11 3.21 -3.71
N GLY A 268 13.49 2.95 -2.56
CA GLY A 268 12.48 1.91 -2.38
C GLY A 268 13.08 0.51 -2.24
N HIS A 269 12.21 -0.51 -2.19
CA HIS A 269 12.63 -1.89 -1.95
C HIS A 269 13.47 -2.47 -3.09
N VAL A 270 13.02 -2.29 -4.34
CA VAL A 270 13.75 -2.76 -5.52
C VAL A 270 15.07 -2.00 -5.69
N GLY A 271 15.04 -0.67 -5.50
CA GLY A 271 16.24 0.17 -5.58
C GLY A 271 17.31 -0.20 -4.55
N ALA A 272 16.92 -0.54 -3.32
CA ALA A 272 17.88 -0.98 -2.30
C ALA A 272 18.54 -2.33 -2.65
N VAL A 273 17.80 -3.28 -3.25
CA VAL A 273 18.43 -4.52 -3.74
C VAL A 273 19.36 -4.22 -4.92
N ARG A 274 18.94 -3.34 -5.84
CA ARG A 274 19.77 -2.87 -6.96
C ARG A 274 21.09 -2.24 -6.48
N CYS A 275 21.04 -1.40 -5.46
CA CYS A 275 22.21 -0.82 -4.79
C CYS A 275 23.22 -1.87 -4.29
N MET A 276 22.73 -2.99 -3.74
CA MET A 276 23.61 -4.07 -3.26
C MET A 276 24.19 -4.90 -4.42
N VAL A 277 23.41 -5.11 -5.48
CA VAL A 277 23.83 -5.88 -6.66
C VAL A 277 24.88 -5.13 -7.47
N GLU A 278 24.62 -3.88 -7.86
CA GLU A 278 25.49 -3.11 -8.77
C GLU A 278 26.17 -1.89 -8.12
N GLY A 279 25.62 -1.37 -7.02
CA GLY A 279 26.07 -0.14 -6.37
C GLY A 279 27.21 -0.31 -5.35
N GLY A 280 27.73 -1.53 -5.19
CA GLY A 280 28.83 -1.81 -4.26
C GLY A 280 28.42 -1.90 -2.79
N GLY A 281 27.12 -2.07 -2.50
CA GLY A 281 26.63 -2.44 -1.18
C GLY A 281 26.91 -3.90 -0.82
N ASP A 282 27.12 -4.17 0.46
CA ASP A 282 27.32 -5.52 0.99
C ASP A 282 26.00 -6.10 1.52
N VAL A 283 25.16 -5.24 2.10
CA VAL A 283 23.85 -5.59 2.66
C VAL A 283 22.74 -4.65 2.16
N ALA A 284 21.56 -5.19 1.89
CA ALA A 284 20.34 -4.44 1.62
C ALA A 284 19.26 -4.73 2.67
N PHE A 285 18.64 -3.67 3.20
CA PHE A 285 17.51 -3.79 4.12
C PHE A 285 16.20 -3.52 3.40
N VAL A 286 15.38 -4.55 3.26
CA VAL A 286 14.18 -4.53 2.40
C VAL A 286 13.06 -5.40 2.98
N ARG A 287 11.90 -5.40 2.31
CA ARG A 287 10.88 -6.40 2.54
C ARG A 287 11.30 -7.77 2.00
N HIS A 288 10.81 -8.84 2.61
CA HIS A 288 11.12 -10.21 2.22
C HIS A 288 10.81 -10.59 0.75
N SER A 289 9.85 -9.93 0.09
CA SER A 289 9.51 -10.23 -1.30
C SER A 289 10.47 -9.61 -2.32
N ALA A 290 11.15 -8.51 -1.97
CA ALA A 290 11.93 -7.72 -2.93
C ALA A 290 13.06 -8.50 -3.61
N PRO A 291 13.84 -9.34 -2.91
CA PRO A 291 14.85 -10.20 -3.56
C PRO A 291 14.25 -11.14 -4.62
N ALA A 292 13.05 -11.67 -4.37
CA ALA A 292 12.34 -12.53 -5.30
C ALA A 292 11.71 -11.74 -6.46
N GLU A 293 11.44 -10.44 -6.32
CA GLU A 293 10.91 -9.58 -7.39
C GLU A 293 11.96 -9.25 -8.46
N VAL A 294 13.24 -9.29 -8.09
CA VAL A 294 14.36 -8.88 -8.96
C VAL A 294 15.17 -10.05 -9.51
N SER A 295 14.99 -11.25 -8.95
CA SER A 295 15.69 -12.47 -9.38
C SER A 295 14.83 -13.35 -10.28
N ALA A 296 15.40 -14.47 -10.74
CA ALA A 296 14.73 -15.48 -11.56
C ALA A 296 14.19 -14.94 -12.90
N GLY A 297 14.88 -13.96 -13.49
CA GLY A 297 14.51 -13.39 -14.80
C GLY A 297 13.18 -12.64 -14.82
N ARG A 298 12.62 -12.28 -13.65
CA ARG A 298 11.38 -11.48 -13.55
C ARG A 298 11.55 -10.04 -14.02
N ARG A 299 12.79 -9.54 -13.95
CA ARG A 299 13.20 -8.23 -14.46
C ARG A 299 14.10 -8.39 -15.67
N ARG A 300 13.93 -7.51 -16.66
CA ARG A 300 14.68 -7.53 -17.93
C ARG A 300 15.81 -6.52 -17.93
N GLU A 301 15.87 -5.66 -16.92
CA GLU A 301 16.92 -4.69 -16.72
C GLU A 301 18.29 -5.38 -16.59
N TRP A 302 19.33 -4.77 -17.17
CA TRP A 302 20.66 -5.37 -17.30
C TRP A 302 21.27 -5.80 -15.96
N TRP A 303 20.99 -5.08 -14.88
CA TRP A 303 21.51 -5.33 -13.53
C TRP A 303 20.87 -6.53 -12.84
N ALA A 304 19.65 -6.89 -13.24
CA ALA A 304 18.84 -7.95 -12.64
C ALA A 304 18.72 -9.19 -13.54
N ARG A 305 19.02 -9.06 -14.84
CA ARG A 305 18.76 -10.08 -15.87
C ARG A 305 19.36 -11.44 -15.52
N ASP A 306 20.60 -11.42 -15.04
CA ASP A 306 21.40 -12.62 -14.79
C ASP A 306 21.44 -12.98 -13.28
N LEU A 307 20.59 -12.36 -12.45
CA LEU A 307 20.53 -12.55 -11.01
C LEU A 307 19.66 -13.77 -10.64
N LEU A 308 20.29 -14.80 -10.07
CA LEU A 308 19.61 -16.01 -9.63
C LEU A 308 19.11 -15.86 -8.19
N PRO A 309 18.01 -16.57 -7.82
CA PRO A 309 17.55 -16.62 -6.43
C PRO A 309 18.61 -17.07 -5.43
N ASP A 310 19.47 -18.02 -5.82
CA ASP A 310 20.49 -18.58 -4.94
C ASP A 310 21.66 -17.61 -4.72
N ASP A 311 21.88 -16.65 -5.64
CA ASP A 311 22.91 -15.61 -5.47
C ASP A 311 22.63 -14.67 -4.28
N LEU A 312 21.43 -14.74 -3.70
CA LEU A 312 20.96 -13.90 -2.61
C LEU A 312 20.62 -14.74 -1.38
N GLN A 313 21.04 -14.26 -0.21
CA GLN A 313 20.76 -14.90 1.07
C GLN A 313 20.24 -13.90 2.10
N LEU A 314 19.47 -14.40 3.06
CA LEU A 314 18.99 -13.62 4.19
C LEU A 314 20.00 -13.68 5.34
N LEU A 315 20.20 -12.55 6.02
CA LEU A 315 20.99 -12.48 7.24
C LEU A 315 20.06 -12.54 8.45
N CYS A 316 20.30 -13.50 9.33
CA CYS A 316 19.38 -13.82 10.41
C CYS A 316 19.82 -13.21 11.76
N PRO A 317 18.86 -12.92 12.66
CA PRO A 317 19.16 -12.43 14.01
C PRO A 317 20.08 -13.32 14.85
N ASP A 318 20.08 -14.62 14.61
CA ASP A 318 20.91 -15.60 15.31
C ASP A 318 22.37 -15.66 14.79
N GLY A 319 22.74 -14.79 13.85
CA GLY A 319 24.05 -14.78 13.20
C GLY A 319 24.18 -15.78 12.06
N THR A 320 23.14 -16.58 11.79
CA THR A 320 23.15 -17.51 10.66
C THR A 320 22.69 -16.84 9.37
N ARG A 321 22.80 -17.58 8.26
CA ARG A 321 22.31 -17.18 6.95
C ARG A 321 21.27 -18.19 6.49
N ALA A 322 20.22 -17.71 5.85
CA ALA A 322 19.11 -18.53 5.40
C ALA A 322 18.77 -18.27 3.94
N LYS A 323 18.06 -19.20 3.32
CA LYS A 323 17.57 -19.02 1.95
C LYS A 323 16.42 -18.01 1.92
N MET A 324 16.22 -17.36 0.78
CA MET A 324 15.20 -16.32 0.65
C MET A 324 13.78 -16.75 1.06
N HIS A 325 13.40 -18.01 0.85
CA HIS A 325 12.06 -18.51 1.20
C HIS A 325 11.87 -18.79 2.70
N GLU A 326 12.95 -18.80 3.48
CA GLU A 326 12.95 -19.04 4.93
C GLU A 326 12.75 -17.75 5.74
N TYR A 327 12.34 -16.66 5.08
CA TYR A 327 12.10 -15.34 5.67
C TYR A 327 11.18 -15.36 6.90
N LYS A 328 10.28 -16.35 7.04
CA LYS A 328 9.42 -16.48 8.23
C LYS A 328 10.22 -16.77 9.50
N HIS A 329 11.33 -17.49 9.37
CA HIS A 329 12.25 -17.76 10.47
C HIS A 329 13.38 -16.71 10.55
N CYS A 330 13.85 -16.24 9.40
CA CYS A 330 14.93 -15.28 9.28
C CYS A 330 14.42 -13.88 8.89
N ASN A 331 14.06 -13.06 9.89
CA ASN A 331 13.58 -11.69 9.69
C ASN A 331 13.89 -10.78 10.89
N LEU A 332 13.85 -9.47 10.65
CA LEU A 332 14.05 -8.43 11.66
C LEU A 332 12.74 -8.03 12.37
N GLY A 333 11.59 -8.41 11.80
CA GLY A 333 10.28 -8.17 12.38
C GLY A 333 9.16 -8.03 11.35
N LYS A 334 7.93 -7.98 11.86
CA LYS A 334 6.72 -7.77 11.05
C LYS A 334 6.41 -6.30 10.91
N VAL A 335 6.29 -5.85 9.67
CA VAL A 335 5.98 -4.49 9.27
C VAL A 335 4.55 -4.46 8.74
N PRO A 336 3.66 -3.60 9.27
CA PRO A 336 2.35 -3.38 8.68
C PRO A 336 2.48 -2.89 7.23
N GLY A 337 1.49 -3.19 6.39
CA GLY A 337 1.47 -2.69 5.02
C GLY A 337 1.24 -1.17 4.96
N SER A 338 1.69 -0.56 3.87
CA SER A 338 1.52 0.87 3.61
C SER A 338 0.05 1.28 3.68
N VAL A 339 -0.20 2.51 4.12
CA VAL A 339 -1.55 3.00 4.39
C VAL A 339 -1.85 4.28 3.64
N LEU A 340 -3.09 4.42 3.18
CA LEU A 340 -3.61 5.72 2.77
C LEU A 340 -4.04 6.49 4.02
N MET A 341 -3.57 7.73 4.15
CA MET A 341 -3.93 8.61 5.25
C MET A 341 -4.50 9.93 4.76
N GLY A 342 -5.39 10.50 5.56
CA GLY A 342 -6.02 11.81 5.31
C GLY A 342 -6.37 12.53 6.60
N ARG A 343 -7.06 13.67 6.49
CA ARG A 343 -7.60 14.39 7.65
C ARG A 343 -8.71 13.59 8.34
N PRO A 344 -8.91 13.75 9.67
CA PRO A 344 -9.91 13.01 10.44
C PRO A 344 -11.35 13.46 10.15
N ASN A 345 -11.85 13.14 8.96
CA ASN A 345 -13.23 13.40 8.52
C ASN A 345 -13.83 12.12 7.95
N HIS A 346 -14.71 11.46 8.71
CA HIS A 346 -15.26 10.16 8.35
C HIS A 346 -15.95 10.16 6.97
N THR A 347 -16.75 11.19 6.66
CA THR A 347 -17.48 11.28 5.40
C THR A 347 -16.54 11.39 4.20
N GLU A 348 -15.51 12.23 4.29
CA GLU A 348 -14.50 12.37 3.23
C GLU A 348 -13.71 11.06 3.05
N LEU A 349 -13.20 10.50 4.15
CA LEU A 349 -12.41 9.28 4.12
C LEU A 349 -13.20 8.06 3.62
N ASP A 350 -14.48 7.95 3.97
CA ASP A 350 -15.36 6.89 3.46
C ASP A 350 -15.63 7.07 1.96
N THR A 351 -15.79 8.32 1.51
CA THR A 351 -15.93 8.63 0.08
C THR A 351 -14.68 8.27 -0.70
N TYR A 352 -13.49 8.63 -0.20
CA TYR A 352 -12.22 8.25 -0.82
C TYR A 352 -11.98 6.74 -0.77
N SER A 353 -12.38 6.08 0.31
CA SER A 353 -12.34 4.62 0.42
C SER A 353 -13.17 3.96 -0.68
N ASN A 354 -14.41 4.42 -0.87
CA ASN A 354 -15.31 3.89 -1.89
C ASN A 354 -14.74 4.14 -3.29
N LEU A 355 -14.21 5.34 -3.57
CA LEU A 355 -13.54 5.65 -4.83
C LEU A 355 -12.44 4.63 -5.13
N MET A 356 -11.56 4.35 -4.16
CA MET A 356 -10.46 3.40 -4.33
C MET A 356 -10.92 1.94 -4.41
N VAL A 357 -12.00 1.57 -3.72
CA VAL A 357 -12.61 0.23 -3.83
C VAL A 357 -13.17 -0.01 -5.23
N TYR A 358 -13.85 0.98 -5.81
CA TYR A 358 -14.33 0.86 -7.19
C TYR A 358 -13.16 0.94 -8.19
N ALA A 359 -12.18 1.83 -7.95
CA ALA A 359 -10.99 1.94 -8.79
C ALA A 359 -10.28 0.58 -8.96
N GLN A 360 -10.05 -0.15 -7.87
CA GLN A 360 -9.38 -1.45 -7.94
C GLN A 360 -10.27 -2.56 -8.53
N GLN A 361 -11.60 -2.43 -8.51
CA GLN A 361 -12.47 -3.40 -9.20
C GLN A 361 -12.32 -3.30 -10.73
N PHE A 362 -12.13 -2.08 -11.25
CA PHE A 362 -11.90 -1.86 -12.68
C PHE A 362 -10.44 -2.01 -13.10
N TYR A 363 -9.51 -1.52 -12.27
CA TYR A 363 -8.10 -1.31 -12.62
C TYR A 363 -7.12 -1.97 -11.64
N GLY A 364 -7.57 -2.88 -10.79
CA GLY A 364 -6.73 -3.63 -9.85
C GLY A 364 -5.92 -4.75 -10.49
N ALA A 365 -5.86 -4.81 -11.83
CA ALA A 365 -5.01 -5.77 -12.53
C ALA A 365 -3.54 -5.54 -12.14
N VAL A 366 -2.82 -6.67 -11.95
CA VAL A 366 -1.38 -6.73 -11.67
C VAL A 366 -0.55 -6.99 -12.94
N THR A 367 -1.21 -7.09 -14.09
CA THR A 367 -0.61 -7.36 -15.40
C THR A 367 -0.88 -6.22 -16.35
N THR A 368 0.08 -5.92 -17.21
CA THR A 368 -0.06 -4.88 -18.24
C THR A 368 -1.04 -5.30 -19.33
N ASP A 369 -1.99 -4.43 -19.61
CA ASP A 369 -2.64 -4.33 -20.92
C ASP A 369 -2.27 -2.96 -21.49
N GLU A 370 -1.73 -2.91 -22.71
CA GLU A 370 -1.31 -1.66 -23.36
C GLU A 370 -2.47 -0.65 -23.48
N PHE A 371 -3.71 -1.14 -23.40
CA PHE A 371 -4.92 -0.34 -23.49
C PHE A 371 -5.57 -0.06 -22.13
N SER A 372 -5.05 -0.60 -21.02
CA SER A 372 -5.65 -0.46 -19.70
C SER A 372 -4.71 0.13 -18.65
N PHE A 373 -5.27 0.96 -17.78
CA PHE A 373 -4.57 1.43 -16.60
C PHE A 373 -4.54 0.30 -15.54
N SER A 374 -3.40 0.15 -14.87
CA SER A 374 -3.18 -0.83 -13.79
C SER A 374 -2.70 -0.11 -12.53
N MET A 375 -3.42 -0.27 -11.42
CA MET A 375 -3.11 0.42 -10.16
C MET A 375 -1.84 -0.13 -9.51
N PHE A 376 -1.71 -1.46 -9.43
CA PHE A 376 -0.65 -2.16 -8.71
C PHE A 376 0.48 -2.62 -9.63
N TYR A 377 0.74 -1.87 -10.69
CA TYR A 377 1.84 -2.13 -11.60
C TYR A 377 2.58 -0.83 -11.92
N SER A 378 3.90 -0.90 -11.96
CA SER A 378 4.78 0.22 -12.30
C SER A 378 5.65 -0.18 -13.49
N GLN A 379 5.75 0.70 -14.47
CA GLN A 379 6.51 0.41 -15.68
C GLN A 379 8.03 0.50 -15.40
N PRO A 380 8.83 -0.51 -15.79
CA PRO A 380 10.28 -0.44 -15.70
C PRO A 380 10.84 0.81 -16.39
N PRO A 381 11.89 1.46 -15.84
CA PRO A 381 12.76 0.99 -14.76
C PRO A 381 12.23 1.26 -13.34
N TYR A 382 11.04 1.84 -13.21
CA TYR A 382 10.49 2.21 -11.90
C TYR A 382 9.77 1.03 -11.23
N SER A 383 9.58 1.15 -9.92
CA SER A 383 8.88 0.18 -9.08
C SER A 383 8.08 0.91 -8.02
N ASP A 384 6.99 0.29 -7.56
CA ASP A 384 6.19 0.75 -6.43
C ASP A 384 5.72 2.23 -6.55
N LEU A 385 5.39 2.69 -7.76
CA LEU A 385 4.90 4.06 -7.99
C LEU A 385 3.49 4.22 -7.40
N ILE A 386 3.31 5.13 -6.45
CA ILE A 386 2.08 5.36 -5.66
C ILE A 386 1.70 4.18 -4.77
N PHE A 387 1.55 2.98 -5.34
CA PHE A 387 1.20 1.73 -4.68
C PHE A 387 2.27 0.69 -4.96
N SER A 388 2.43 -0.26 -4.05
CA SER A 388 3.39 -1.32 -4.25
C SER A 388 3.00 -2.27 -5.39
N ASP A 389 3.98 -2.73 -6.18
CA ASP A 389 3.74 -3.63 -7.30
C ASP A 389 3.36 -5.06 -6.87
N VAL A 390 3.57 -5.41 -5.59
CA VAL A 390 3.10 -6.69 -5.01
C VAL A 390 1.80 -6.56 -4.22
N ALA A 391 1.26 -5.34 -4.11
CA ALA A 391 -0.08 -5.15 -3.57
C ALA A 391 -1.10 -5.76 -4.54
N VAL A 392 -2.07 -6.50 -3.98
CA VAL A 392 -3.15 -7.12 -4.77
C VAL A 392 -4.47 -6.38 -4.60
N ARG A 393 -4.62 -5.63 -3.50
CA ARG A 393 -5.80 -4.78 -3.22
C ARG A 393 -5.54 -3.81 -2.09
N LEU A 394 -6.35 -2.77 -2.03
CA LEU A 394 -6.54 -1.87 -0.91
C LEU A 394 -7.74 -2.30 -0.08
N LYS A 395 -7.56 -2.38 1.24
CA LYS A 395 -8.61 -2.74 2.20
C LYS A 395 -8.98 -1.52 3.05
N PRO A 396 -10.25 -1.08 3.06
CA PRO A 396 -10.72 -0.06 4.00
C PRO A 396 -10.54 -0.49 5.45
N LEU A 397 -10.15 0.46 6.29
CA LEU A 397 -10.11 0.31 7.74
C LEU A 397 -11.44 0.74 8.34
N ALA A 398 -12.00 -0.12 9.19
CA ALA A 398 -13.16 0.20 10.01
C ALA A 398 -12.86 1.42 10.90
N HIS A 399 -13.86 2.24 11.20
CA HIS A 399 -13.69 3.51 11.92
C HIS A 399 -12.94 3.35 13.25
N ASN A 400 -13.23 2.30 14.02
CA ASN A 400 -12.55 1.98 15.28
C ASN A 400 -11.10 1.47 15.13
N LYS A 401 -10.63 1.24 13.90
CA LYS A 401 -9.26 0.83 13.57
C LYS A 401 -8.48 1.92 12.84
N ARG A 402 -9.05 3.11 12.64
CA ARG A 402 -8.39 4.27 12.00
C ARG A 402 -7.46 5.00 12.96
N SER A 403 -6.56 4.26 13.62
CA SER A 403 -5.53 4.78 14.48
C SER A 403 -4.17 4.26 14.02
N ALA A 404 -3.22 5.17 13.81
CA ALA A 404 -1.85 4.79 13.46
C ALA A 404 -1.21 3.90 14.54
N GLU A 405 -1.52 4.10 15.81
CA GLU A 405 -1.03 3.28 16.92
C GLU A 405 -1.52 1.83 16.80
N ILE A 406 -2.82 1.65 16.50
CA ILE A 406 -3.44 0.33 16.33
C ILE A 406 -2.86 -0.38 15.11
N VAL A 407 -2.69 0.33 13.98
CA VAL A 407 -2.15 -0.25 12.75
C VAL A 407 -0.67 -0.58 12.88
N ALA A 408 0.12 0.30 13.50
CA ALA A 408 1.55 0.12 13.70
C ALA A 408 1.85 -1.08 14.61
N GLY A 409 1.03 -1.25 15.65
CA GLY A 409 1.31 -2.20 16.72
C GLY A 409 2.54 -1.80 17.56
N PRO A 410 2.78 -2.52 18.67
CA PRO A 410 3.78 -2.12 19.65
C PRO A 410 5.23 -2.26 19.14
N ALA A 411 5.47 -3.19 18.22
CA ALA A 411 6.80 -3.45 17.65
C ALA A 411 7.36 -2.23 16.91
N LEU A 412 6.60 -1.71 15.94
CA LEU A 412 7.02 -0.59 15.12
C LEU A 412 7.14 0.69 15.94
N ILE A 413 6.22 0.93 16.89
CA ILE A 413 6.29 2.11 17.77
C ILE A 413 7.57 2.09 18.61
N ARG A 414 7.91 0.94 19.21
CA ARG A 414 9.16 0.80 19.98
C ARG A 414 10.39 1.00 19.11
N ALA A 415 10.44 0.33 17.96
CA ALA A 415 11.55 0.46 17.02
C ALA A 415 11.74 1.91 16.54
N ALA A 416 10.64 2.60 16.22
CA ALA A 416 10.67 3.99 15.79
C ALA A 416 11.25 4.92 16.87
N ARG A 417 10.91 4.71 18.15
CA ARG A 417 11.45 5.51 19.27
C ARG A 417 12.95 5.36 19.47
N ILE A 418 13.49 4.18 19.18
CA ILE A 418 14.93 3.92 19.29
C ILE A 418 15.69 4.68 18.20
N VAL A 419 15.10 4.80 17.01
CA VAL A 419 15.78 5.24 15.79
C VAL A 419 15.49 6.71 15.43
N SER A 420 14.36 7.27 15.87
CA SER A 420 13.89 8.57 15.44
C SER A 420 13.27 9.37 16.58
N CYS A 421 13.72 10.61 16.76
CA CYS A 421 13.17 11.54 17.76
C CYS A 421 11.73 11.98 17.45
N ASP A 422 11.36 12.01 16.17
CA ASP A 422 10.01 12.38 15.73
C ASP A 422 8.96 11.28 15.95
N ALA A 423 9.38 10.11 16.44
CA ALA A 423 8.47 9.02 16.75
C ALA A 423 7.55 9.38 17.93
N PRO A 424 6.29 8.90 17.93
CA PRO A 424 5.34 9.22 19.00
C PRO A 424 5.85 8.75 20.36
N GLN A 425 6.08 9.69 21.27
CA GLN A 425 6.46 9.44 22.66
C GLN A 425 5.24 8.86 23.41
N ALA A 426 5.45 7.85 24.25
CA ALA A 426 4.33 7.11 24.85
C ALA A 426 3.47 8.02 25.73
N SER A 427 2.14 7.94 25.57
CA SER A 427 1.28 7.95 26.73
C SER A 427 1.43 6.59 27.43
N TYR A 428 2.13 6.60 28.57
CA TYR A 428 2.38 5.50 29.51
C TYR A 428 3.57 4.56 29.22
N TYR A 429 4.47 4.57 30.21
CA TYR A 429 5.61 3.68 30.41
C TYR A 429 5.22 2.20 30.32
N VAL A 430 5.99 1.42 29.56
CA VAL A 430 6.39 0.06 29.96
C VAL A 430 7.88 -0.04 29.65
N ALA A 431 8.64 -0.42 30.67
CA ALA A 431 10.09 -0.53 30.68
C ALA A 431 10.64 -1.43 29.57
N SER A 432 11.94 -1.29 29.31
CA SER A 432 12.75 -2.18 28.47
C SER A 432 12.53 -3.66 28.85
N ASP A 433 11.73 -4.34 28.05
CA ASP A 433 11.74 -5.79 27.97
C ASP A 433 12.69 -6.17 26.81
N PRO A 434 13.89 -6.70 27.09
CA PRO A 434 14.84 -7.12 26.07
C PRO A 434 14.38 -8.37 25.30
N ASP A 435 13.27 -9.03 25.68
CA ASP A 435 12.88 -10.33 25.13
C ASP A 435 12.05 -10.27 23.83
N PHE A 436 11.94 -9.10 23.18
CA PHE A 436 11.04 -8.95 22.02
C PHE A 436 11.59 -9.47 20.67
N LEU A 437 12.91 -9.71 20.52
CA LEU A 437 13.49 -10.21 19.26
C LEU A 437 13.88 -11.69 19.29
N SER A 438 13.68 -12.39 20.42
CA SER A 438 14.17 -13.75 20.65
C SER A 438 13.07 -14.82 20.70
N HIS A 439 11.98 -14.68 19.93
CA HIS A 439 10.94 -15.73 19.84
C HIS A 439 11.39 -17.06 19.20
N ALA A 440 12.70 -17.32 19.12
CA ALA A 440 13.27 -18.65 18.92
C ALA A 440 13.34 -19.49 20.22
N TYR A 441 13.09 -18.94 21.42
CA TYR A 441 13.22 -19.68 22.69
C TYR A 441 11.91 -19.91 23.46
N SER A 442 10.80 -20.17 22.76
CA SER A 442 9.53 -20.62 23.40
C SER A 442 9.40 -22.14 23.54
N ASN A 443 10.46 -22.91 23.24
CA ASN A 443 10.45 -24.37 23.41
C ASN A 443 11.19 -24.87 24.66
N GLY A 444 11.92 -23.99 25.38
CA GLY A 444 12.69 -24.38 26.58
C GLY A 444 11.88 -24.44 27.87
N VAL A 445 10.92 -23.52 28.05
CA VAL A 445 10.16 -23.40 29.31
C VAL A 445 9.12 -24.51 29.46
N MET A 446 8.52 -24.95 28.35
CA MET A 446 7.58 -26.08 28.36
C MET A 446 8.28 -27.43 28.56
N GLY A 447 9.53 -27.57 28.09
CA GLY A 447 10.37 -28.75 28.32
C GLY A 447 10.82 -28.92 29.77
N HIS A 448 11.16 -27.81 30.45
CA HIS A 448 11.55 -27.87 31.87
C HIS A 448 10.38 -28.19 32.81
N LEU A 449 9.18 -27.71 32.52
CA LEU A 449 7.98 -28.04 33.32
C LEU A 449 7.54 -29.50 33.13
N LEU A 450 7.70 -30.06 31.93
CA LEU A 450 7.46 -31.49 31.66
C LEU A 450 8.52 -32.39 32.31
N ALA A 451 9.79 -31.97 32.33
CA ALA A 451 10.86 -32.72 32.99
C ALA A 451 10.68 -32.74 34.53
N ILE A 452 10.31 -31.61 35.14
CA ILE A 452 10.09 -31.51 36.59
C ILE A 452 8.85 -32.31 37.03
N SER A 453 7.78 -32.30 36.22
CA SER A 453 6.58 -33.09 36.52
C SER A 453 6.81 -34.60 36.38
N LEU A 454 7.59 -35.05 35.38
CA LEU A 454 7.99 -36.46 35.25
C LEU A 454 8.94 -36.91 36.38
N PHE A 455 9.83 -36.03 36.85
CA PHE A 455 10.73 -36.36 37.96
C PHE A 455 10.00 -36.46 39.32
N LEU A 456 8.99 -35.62 39.54
CA LEU A 456 8.13 -35.69 40.74
C LEU A 456 7.25 -36.94 40.77
N VAL A 457 6.74 -37.39 39.62
CA VAL A 457 5.95 -38.63 39.52
C VAL A 457 6.81 -39.88 39.75
N ALA A 458 8.11 -39.84 39.41
CA ALA A 458 9.04 -40.93 39.69
C ALA A 458 9.48 -41.00 41.17
N LEU A 459 9.48 -39.88 41.90
CA LEU A 459 9.79 -39.84 43.33
C LEU A 459 8.61 -40.22 44.24
N LEU A 460 7.38 -40.22 43.72
CA LEU A 460 6.15 -40.56 44.43
C LEU A 460 5.65 -41.99 44.16
N ARG A 461 6.48 -42.84 43.52
CA ARG A 461 6.20 -44.26 43.28
C ARG A 461 7.06 -45.18 44.14
#